data_AF-M3A2P0-F1
#
_entry.id   AF-M3A2P0-F1
#
_cell.length_a   1.000
_cell.length_b   1.000
_cell.length_c   1.000
_cell.angle_alpha   90.00
_cell.angle_beta   90.00
_cell.angle_gamma   90.00
#
_symmetry.space_group_name_H-M   'P 1'
#
loop_
_entity.id
_entity.type
_entity.pdbx_description
1 polymer ?
#
loop_
_entity_poly.entity_id
_entity_poly.type
_entity_poly.pdbx_seq_one_letter_code
_entity_poly.pdbx_strand_id
1 'polypeptide(L)'
;MRWTTLQSPETRILETLCAQQAGSDSSLLERLSDLNTLCELYFDTFNRTAPILDRESFSKTVGVAVETAFGINIESCLVLTVMALGYMAQDAFNEGGFALSSSMEARNLSPPNCDSSTPQNCEIALRLFDESRRRIGFLLSERDIQSCQYFLLAAAVYAVLLRPLDEWAMTSQACTIIAAFWLSHPHPADDYEIDLQRRLFWTALMRDTILTDELELPPSSLQSLEGRVALPKFIRHGHPATSGCDDYYHCHYLAQIAVRIIMTRIRDELFHTNPSAYLAQELFHQLEQWRSSLPSSIRDDLDSEPVVHNHPAQTLAVAMLQGRYWISIYHIGRPFLYKALSSVSKLAENDLDICRRSAEAAIAWFAAFQRCIKMRGYMHLNFFVCGQLFGQLLIMHRLKSAPEAKIREIVPERFETSYREALCFMQEMAPFNPTVARDVRILMSLYESQAGKP
;
A
#
# COMPACT_ATOMS: atom_id res chain seq x y z
N MET A 1 22.32 -32.14 47.00
CA MET A 1 21.61 -32.54 45.76
C MET A 1 22.63 -33.11 44.80
N ARG A 2 22.46 -34.37 44.40
CA ARG A 2 23.37 -35.09 43.49
C ARG A 2 23.25 -34.52 42.08
N TRP A 3 24.38 -34.22 41.46
CA TRP A 3 24.50 -33.98 40.03
C TRP A 3 24.48 -35.34 39.31
N THR A 4 23.44 -35.59 38.53
CA THR A 4 23.41 -36.68 37.54
C THR A 4 23.70 -36.10 36.18
N THR A 5 24.77 -36.60 35.58
CA THR A 5 25.20 -36.39 34.20
C THR A 5 24.10 -36.85 33.25
N LEU A 6 23.36 -35.90 32.67
CA LEU A 6 22.50 -36.13 31.51
C LEU A 6 23.39 -36.08 30.26
N GLN A 7 23.43 -37.18 29.51
CA GLN A 7 23.95 -37.17 28.14
C GLN A 7 23.14 -36.15 27.31
N SER A 8 23.84 -35.30 26.57
CA SER A 8 23.38 -34.01 26.03
C SER A 8 22.23 -34.11 25.01
N PRO A 9 21.09 -33.42 25.23
CA PRO A 9 20.08 -33.16 24.20
C PRO A 9 20.57 -32.21 23.08
N GLU A 10 21.68 -31.51 23.30
CA GLU A 10 22.22 -30.45 22.44
C GLU A 10 22.61 -30.97 21.05
N THR A 11 23.16 -32.19 20.93
CA THR A 11 23.63 -32.75 19.66
C THR A 11 22.49 -33.05 18.70
N ARG A 12 21.35 -33.57 19.19
CA ARG A 12 20.17 -33.83 18.35
C ARG A 12 19.46 -32.55 17.90
N ILE A 13 19.42 -31.52 18.75
CA ILE A 13 18.85 -30.23 18.38
C ILE A 13 19.74 -29.56 17.33
N LEU A 14 21.06 -29.56 17.52
CA LEU A 14 22.01 -29.00 16.56
C LEU A 14 22.05 -29.77 15.24
N GLU A 15 21.97 -31.11 15.25
CA GLU A 15 21.89 -31.93 14.03
C GLU A 15 20.58 -31.69 13.27
N THR A 16 19.45 -31.53 13.98
CA THR A 16 18.15 -31.24 13.35
C THR A 16 18.13 -29.82 12.78
N LEU A 17 18.70 -28.84 13.50
CA LEU A 17 18.86 -27.46 13.02
C LEU A 17 19.81 -27.38 11.83
N CYS A 18 20.97 -28.05 11.88
CA CYS A 18 21.92 -28.11 10.76
C CYS A 18 21.36 -28.85 9.54
N ALA A 19 20.56 -29.91 9.72
CA ALA A 19 19.92 -30.62 8.60
C ALA A 19 18.79 -29.78 7.95
N GLN A 20 18.02 -29.04 8.76
CA GLN A 20 17.04 -28.07 8.26
C GLN A 20 17.70 -26.90 7.53
N GLN A 21 18.87 -26.46 8.02
CA GLN A 21 19.64 -25.36 7.46
C GLN A 21 20.34 -25.78 6.16
N ALA A 22 20.95 -26.98 6.11
CA ALA A 22 21.58 -27.51 4.90
C ALA A 22 20.59 -27.80 3.76
N GLY A 23 19.36 -28.24 4.08
CA GLY A 23 18.28 -28.40 3.09
C GLY A 23 17.65 -27.08 2.64
N SER A 24 17.64 -26.05 3.51
CA SER A 24 17.24 -24.68 3.16
C SER A 24 18.27 -24.03 2.22
N ASP A 25 19.57 -24.13 2.57
CA ASP A 25 20.68 -23.49 1.86
C ASP A 25 20.88 -24.04 0.44
N SER A 26 20.71 -25.36 0.20
CA SER A 26 20.81 -25.93 -1.16
C SER A 26 19.67 -25.45 -2.07
N SER A 27 18.48 -25.24 -1.52
CA SER A 27 17.32 -24.71 -2.25
C SER A 27 17.43 -23.20 -2.53
N LEU A 28 18.11 -22.47 -1.65
CA LEU A 28 18.39 -21.03 -1.78
C LEU A 28 19.40 -20.77 -2.91
N LEU A 29 20.42 -21.63 -3.03
CA LEU A 29 21.47 -21.53 -4.06
C LEU A 29 20.96 -21.76 -5.49
N GLU A 30 20.03 -22.70 -5.70
CA GLU A 30 19.37 -22.88 -7.02
C GLU A 30 18.51 -21.67 -7.41
N ARG A 31 18.03 -20.88 -6.44
CA ARG A 31 17.14 -19.72 -6.66
C ARG A 31 17.89 -18.40 -6.88
N LEU A 32 19.22 -18.41 -6.78
CA LEU A 32 20.06 -17.27 -7.14
C LEU A 32 20.13 -17.03 -8.65
N SER A 33 19.73 -18.02 -9.47
CA SER A 33 19.63 -17.87 -10.93
C SER A 33 18.76 -16.68 -11.35
N ASP A 34 17.74 -16.38 -10.53
CA ASP A 34 16.71 -15.39 -10.83
C ASP A 34 16.85 -14.10 -10.03
N LEU A 35 17.88 -13.99 -9.18
CA LEU A 35 18.10 -12.86 -8.28
C LEU A 35 18.01 -11.52 -9.02
N ASN A 36 18.74 -11.38 -10.12
CA ASN A 36 18.75 -10.13 -10.89
C ASN A 36 17.38 -9.83 -11.48
N THR A 37 16.70 -10.84 -12.05
CA THR A 37 15.36 -10.67 -12.64
C THR A 37 14.35 -10.21 -11.59
N LEU A 38 14.35 -10.82 -10.41
CA LEU A 38 13.44 -10.47 -9.32
C LEU A 38 13.72 -9.08 -8.74
N CYS A 39 15.00 -8.70 -8.61
CA CYS A 39 15.37 -7.35 -8.19
C CYS A 39 14.89 -6.31 -9.21
N GLU A 40 15.08 -6.57 -10.50
CA GLU A 40 14.59 -5.70 -11.57
C GLU A 40 13.06 -5.56 -11.56
N LEU A 41 12.33 -6.67 -11.36
CA LEU A 41 10.88 -6.65 -11.20
C LEU A 41 10.43 -5.79 -10.01
N TYR A 42 11.09 -5.89 -8.86
CA TYR A 42 10.83 -5.02 -7.72
C TYR A 42 11.04 -3.53 -8.07
N PHE A 43 12.17 -3.19 -8.70
CA PHE A 43 12.46 -1.80 -9.04
C PHE A 43 11.49 -1.24 -10.08
N ASP A 44 11.08 -2.07 -11.04
CA ASP A 44 10.13 -1.70 -12.08
C ASP A 44 8.68 -1.66 -11.60
N THR A 45 8.39 -2.10 -10.36
CA THR A 45 7.05 -2.09 -9.77
C THR A 45 7.02 -1.33 -8.44
N PHE A 46 7.32 -1.98 -7.32
CA PHE A 46 7.21 -1.43 -5.97
C PHE A 46 8.05 -0.17 -5.78
N ASN A 47 9.28 -0.13 -6.30
CA ASN A 47 10.14 1.03 -6.09
C ASN A 47 9.67 2.29 -6.85
N ARG A 48 8.97 2.12 -7.99
CA ARG A 48 8.39 3.25 -8.74
C ARG A 48 7.23 3.91 -8.00
N THR A 49 6.45 3.15 -7.22
CA THR A 49 5.34 3.70 -6.43
C THR A 49 5.72 4.07 -5.01
N ALA A 50 6.79 3.48 -4.48
CA ALA A 50 7.39 3.78 -3.19
C ALA A 50 8.93 3.74 -3.31
N PRO A 51 9.61 4.88 -3.52
CA PRO A 51 11.04 4.94 -3.84
C PRO A 51 11.90 4.76 -2.57
N ILE A 52 11.86 3.56 -2.02
CA ILE A 52 12.55 3.14 -0.79
C ILE A 52 14.04 2.91 -1.05
N LEU A 53 14.38 2.33 -2.21
CA LEU A 53 15.73 1.97 -2.60
C LEU A 53 16.21 2.81 -3.78
N ASP A 54 17.53 2.94 -3.88
CA ASP A 54 18.21 3.45 -5.06
C ASP A 54 18.91 2.29 -5.78
N ARG A 55 18.65 2.15 -7.08
CA ARG A 55 19.06 0.99 -7.88
C ARG A 55 20.57 0.81 -7.91
N GLU A 56 21.32 1.90 -8.00
CA GLU A 56 22.79 1.88 -8.12
C GLU A 56 23.44 1.51 -6.79
N SER A 57 22.98 2.10 -5.68
CA SER A 57 23.44 1.74 -4.34
C SER A 57 23.10 0.29 -3.97
N PHE A 58 21.92 -0.19 -4.36
CA PHE A 58 21.45 -1.54 -4.04
C PHE A 58 22.26 -2.64 -4.73
N SER A 59 22.89 -2.37 -5.88
CA SER A 59 23.81 -3.31 -6.51
C SER A 59 24.97 -3.70 -5.58
N LYS A 60 25.45 -2.75 -4.75
CA LYS A 60 26.46 -3.05 -3.72
C LYS A 60 25.88 -3.93 -2.60
N THR A 61 24.64 -3.68 -2.18
CA THR A 61 23.90 -4.51 -1.21
C THR A 61 23.78 -5.95 -1.69
N VAL A 62 23.46 -6.16 -2.98
CA VAL A 62 23.45 -7.49 -3.61
C VAL A 62 24.84 -8.14 -3.54
N GLY A 63 25.91 -7.39 -3.87
CA GLY A 63 27.28 -7.89 -3.78
C GLY A 63 27.62 -8.42 -2.38
N VAL A 64 27.34 -7.64 -1.34
CA VAL A 64 27.59 -8.04 0.06
C VAL A 64 26.75 -9.25 0.46
N ALA A 65 25.48 -9.31 0.09
CA ALA A 65 24.63 -10.46 0.39
C ALA A 65 25.16 -11.75 -0.25
N VAL A 66 25.61 -11.68 -1.52
CA VAL A 66 26.18 -12.85 -2.23
C VAL A 66 27.54 -13.25 -1.65
N GLU A 67 28.43 -12.29 -1.40
CA GLU A 67 29.75 -12.54 -0.81
C GLU A 67 29.68 -13.18 0.58
N THR A 68 28.68 -12.78 1.37
CA THR A 68 28.42 -13.33 2.70
C THR A 68 27.54 -14.58 2.70
N ALA A 69 27.22 -15.12 1.51
CA ALA A 69 26.33 -16.27 1.33
C ALA A 69 24.98 -16.12 2.05
N PHE A 70 24.37 -14.93 1.93
CA PHE A 70 23.15 -14.54 2.61
C PHE A 70 23.26 -14.70 4.14
N GLY A 71 24.31 -14.12 4.72
CA GLY A 71 24.58 -14.17 6.16
C GLY A 71 23.54 -13.45 7.02
N ILE A 72 23.79 -13.39 8.34
CA ILE A 72 22.98 -12.59 9.28
C ILE A 72 23.48 -11.14 9.23
N ASN A 73 23.05 -10.40 8.20
CA ASN A 73 23.33 -8.98 8.01
C ASN A 73 22.16 -8.29 7.30
N ILE A 74 22.14 -6.96 7.36
CA ILE A 74 21.01 -6.17 6.84
C ILE A 74 20.90 -6.27 5.31
N GLU A 75 22.03 -6.40 4.61
CA GLU A 75 22.07 -6.55 3.16
C GLU A 75 21.34 -7.82 2.71
N SER A 76 21.58 -8.95 3.40
CA SER A 76 20.89 -10.21 3.12
C SER A 76 19.39 -10.10 3.41
N CYS A 77 19.00 -9.43 4.49
CA CYS A 77 17.59 -9.16 4.79
C CYS A 77 16.93 -8.39 3.64
N LEU A 78 17.55 -7.29 3.20
CA LEU A 78 17.06 -6.45 2.11
C LEU A 78 16.91 -7.23 0.81
N VAL A 79 17.95 -7.96 0.39
CA VAL A 79 17.93 -8.71 -0.89
C VAL A 79 16.85 -9.79 -0.87
N LEU A 80 16.71 -10.55 0.22
CA LEU A 80 15.67 -11.57 0.34
C LEU A 80 14.26 -10.96 0.31
N THR A 81 14.03 -9.82 0.98
CA THR A 81 12.73 -9.14 0.94
C THR A 81 12.44 -8.56 -0.46
N VAL A 82 13.45 -7.98 -1.13
CA VAL A 82 13.33 -7.49 -2.51
C VAL A 82 13.01 -8.62 -3.48
N MET A 83 13.65 -9.78 -3.35
CA MET A 83 13.34 -10.96 -4.17
C MET A 83 11.91 -11.47 -3.92
N ALA A 84 11.45 -11.47 -2.66
CA ALA A 84 10.07 -11.85 -2.33
C ALA A 84 9.05 -10.91 -3.00
N LEU A 85 9.26 -9.60 -2.92
CA LEU A 85 8.45 -8.61 -3.63
C LEU A 85 8.57 -8.75 -5.16
N GLY A 86 9.75 -9.09 -5.68
CA GLY A 86 9.97 -9.37 -7.10
C GLY A 86 9.13 -10.53 -7.62
N TYR A 87 8.98 -11.60 -6.83
CA TYR A 87 8.08 -12.71 -7.18
C TYR A 87 6.61 -12.27 -7.18
N MET A 88 6.18 -11.53 -6.15
CA MET A 88 4.82 -11.01 -6.11
C MET A 88 4.54 -10.03 -7.27
N ALA A 89 5.54 -9.24 -7.67
CA ALA A 89 5.47 -8.39 -8.86
C ALA A 89 5.32 -9.22 -10.14
N GLN A 90 6.02 -10.34 -10.27
CA GLN A 90 5.87 -11.25 -11.41
C GLN A 90 4.43 -11.75 -11.55
N ASP A 91 3.82 -12.19 -10.45
CA ASP A 91 2.42 -12.60 -10.42
C ASP A 91 1.50 -11.47 -10.87
N ALA A 92 1.76 -10.23 -10.43
CA ALA A 92 1.01 -9.06 -10.85
C ALA A 92 1.09 -8.75 -12.36
N PHE A 93 2.24 -9.01 -13.02
CA PHE A 93 2.32 -8.93 -14.49
C PHE A 93 1.36 -9.91 -15.15
N ASN A 94 1.36 -11.17 -14.68
CA ASN A 94 0.49 -12.22 -15.20
C ASN A 94 -0.99 -11.91 -14.95
N GLU A 95 -1.34 -11.55 -13.71
CA GLU A 95 -2.69 -11.17 -13.28
C GLU A 95 -3.24 -9.96 -14.07
N GLY A 96 -2.38 -9.00 -14.38
CA GLY A 96 -2.73 -7.79 -15.11
C GLY A 96 -2.71 -7.93 -16.65
N GLY A 97 -2.30 -9.09 -17.18
CA GLY A 97 -2.16 -9.35 -18.61
C GLY A 97 -1.05 -8.54 -19.29
N PHE A 98 0.03 -8.25 -18.56
CA PHE A 98 1.17 -7.48 -19.06
C PHE A 98 2.28 -8.40 -19.55
N ALA A 99 2.90 -8.04 -20.68
CA ALA A 99 4.11 -8.73 -21.13
C ALA A 99 5.29 -8.36 -20.24
N LEU A 100 6.13 -9.36 -19.92
CA LEU A 100 7.45 -9.11 -19.36
C LEU A 100 8.35 -8.55 -20.46
N SER A 101 9.42 -7.83 -20.10
CA SER A 101 10.37 -7.39 -21.13
C SER A 101 11.00 -8.60 -21.82
N SER A 102 11.34 -8.48 -23.12
CA SER A 102 11.94 -9.59 -23.89
C SER A 102 13.24 -10.15 -23.27
N SER A 103 13.96 -9.34 -22.48
CA SER A 103 15.14 -9.77 -21.70
C SER A 103 14.81 -10.62 -20.46
N MET A 104 13.59 -10.49 -19.95
CA MET A 104 13.03 -11.25 -18.82
C MET A 104 12.26 -12.48 -19.32
N GLU A 105 11.56 -12.39 -20.46
CA GLU A 105 10.87 -13.52 -21.12
C GLU A 105 11.82 -14.67 -21.52
N ALA A 106 13.04 -14.35 -21.96
CA ALA A 106 14.05 -15.35 -22.29
C ALA A 106 14.54 -16.15 -21.06
N ARG A 107 14.33 -15.61 -19.85
CA ARG A 107 14.58 -16.25 -18.56
C ARG A 107 13.25 -16.50 -17.85
N ASN A 108 12.27 -17.04 -18.57
CA ASN A 108 11.05 -17.57 -17.96
C ASN A 108 11.45 -18.49 -16.79
N LEU A 109 11.49 -17.93 -15.59
CA LEU A 109 11.19 -18.57 -14.33
C LEU A 109 10.01 -19.47 -14.68
N SER A 110 10.24 -20.78 -14.74
CA SER A 110 9.22 -21.76 -15.13
C SER A 110 7.90 -21.31 -14.52
N PRO A 111 6.79 -21.21 -15.30
CA PRO A 111 5.50 -20.89 -14.70
C PRO A 111 5.38 -21.88 -13.55
N PRO A 112 5.34 -21.41 -12.29
CA PRO A 112 5.35 -22.35 -11.21
C PRO A 112 4.17 -23.28 -11.49
N ASN A 113 4.40 -24.59 -11.51
CA ASN A 113 3.34 -25.59 -11.42
C ASN A 113 2.61 -25.48 -10.06
N CYS A 114 2.50 -24.27 -9.52
CA CYS A 114 1.90 -23.93 -8.26
C CYS A 114 0.52 -23.37 -8.62
N ASP A 115 -0.50 -24.14 -8.29
CA ASP A 115 -1.89 -23.70 -8.20
C ASP A 115 -2.11 -22.53 -7.20
N SER A 116 -1.06 -21.80 -6.81
CA SER A 116 -1.12 -20.64 -5.93
C SER A 116 -1.58 -19.41 -6.71
N SER A 117 -2.87 -19.36 -7.04
CA SER A 117 -3.53 -18.23 -7.71
C SER A 117 -3.54 -16.92 -6.91
N THR A 118 -2.81 -16.83 -5.80
CA THR A 118 -2.78 -15.66 -4.91
C THR A 118 -1.43 -15.49 -4.21
N PRO A 119 -1.02 -14.24 -3.89
CA PRO A 119 0.25 -13.95 -3.21
C PRO A 119 0.38 -14.64 -1.85
N GLN A 120 -0.73 -14.82 -1.13
CA GLN A 120 -0.81 -15.49 0.17
C GLN A 120 -0.46 -16.98 0.09
N ASN A 121 -0.54 -17.56 -1.10
CA ASN A 121 -0.22 -18.97 -1.35
C ASN A 121 1.11 -19.12 -2.11
N CYS A 122 1.81 -18.03 -2.43
CA CYS A 122 3.10 -18.08 -3.14
C CYS A 122 4.21 -18.55 -2.20
N GLU A 123 4.38 -19.87 -2.11
CA GLU A 123 5.32 -20.51 -1.17
C GLU A 123 6.76 -20.00 -1.30
N ILE A 124 7.21 -19.70 -2.53
CA ILE A 124 8.57 -19.23 -2.78
C ILE A 124 8.80 -17.83 -2.20
N ALA A 125 7.90 -16.88 -2.51
CA ALA A 125 7.99 -15.51 -1.99
C ALA A 125 7.92 -15.50 -0.45
N LEU A 126 7.04 -16.32 0.13
CA LEU A 126 6.90 -16.44 1.58
C LEU A 126 8.16 -17.00 2.24
N ARG A 127 8.76 -18.06 1.68
CA ARG A 127 10.00 -18.64 2.22
C ARG A 127 11.17 -17.64 2.18
N LEU A 128 11.31 -16.89 1.09
CA LEU A 128 12.32 -15.82 0.99
C LEU A 128 12.10 -14.74 2.07
N PHE A 129 10.86 -14.33 2.26
CA PHE A 129 10.51 -13.36 3.29
C PHE A 129 10.74 -13.91 4.70
N ASP A 130 10.41 -15.16 4.98
CA ASP A 130 10.66 -15.81 6.27
C ASP A 130 12.16 -15.93 6.56
N GLU A 131 12.99 -16.23 5.55
CA GLU A 131 14.45 -16.23 5.69
C GLU A 131 15.01 -14.83 5.98
N SER A 132 14.42 -13.78 5.41
CA SER A 132 14.77 -12.39 5.77
C SER A 132 14.38 -12.07 7.21
N ARG A 133 13.20 -12.50 7.67
CA ARG A 133 12.72 -12.33 9.04
C ARG A 133 13.54 -13.11 10.07
N ARG A 134 14.05 -14.29 9.70
CA ARG A 134 14.97 -15.06 10.55
C ARG A 134 16.24 -14.29 10.85
N ARG A 135 16.75 -13.52 9.88
CA ARG A 135 18.00 -12.74 9.99
C ARG A 135 17.78 -11.42 10.74
N ILE A 136 16.69 -10.69 10.46
CA ILE A 136 16.45 -9.38 11.10
C ILE A 136 16.32 -9.48 12.62
N GLY A 137 15.96 -10.65 13.18
CA GLY A 137 15.80 -10.84 14.62
C GLY A 137 17.02 -10.41 15.45
N PHE A 138 18.23 -10.52 14.91
CA PHE A 138 19.48 -10.08 15.57
C PHE A 138 19.82 -8.60 15.32
N LEU A 139 19.14 -7.94 14.39
CA LEU A 139 19.42 -6.59 13.89
C LEU A 139 18.37 -5.56 14.32
N LEU A 140 17.37 -5.95 15.12
CA LEU A 140 16.22 -5.11 15.48
C LEU A 140 16.57 -3.78 16.18
N SER A 141 17.79 -3.68 16.74
CA SER A 141 18.27 -2.48 17.42
C SER A 141 19.00 -1.50 16.50
N GLU A 142 19.29 -1.89 15.26
CA GLU A 142 19.96 -1.04 14.28
C GLU A 142 19.04 0.11 13.84
N ARG A 143 19.65 1.27 13.61
CA ARG A 143 18.96 2.55 13.35
C ARG A 143 19.55 3.27 12.14
N ASP A 144 20.04 2.53 11.16
CA ASP A 144 20.58 3.06 9.91
C ASP A 144 19.52 3.07 8.79
N ILE A 145 19.92 3.58 7.64
CA ILE A 145 19.06 3.71 6.46
C ILE A 145 18.63 2.32 5.97
N GLN A 146 19.54 1.35 5.92
CA GLN A 146 19.25 0.00 5.47
C GLN A 146 18.21 -0.71 6.35
N SER A 147 18.29 -0.52 7.67
CA SER A 147 17.29 -1.00 8.63
C SER A 147 15.92 -0.38 8.35
N CYS A 148 15.87 0.93 8.15
CA CYS A 148 14.63 1.62 7.78
C CYS A 148 14.05 1.09 6.45
N GLN A 149 14.90 0.90 5.45
CA GLN A 149 14.51 0.35 4.14
C GLN A 149 13.90 -1.04 4.31
N TYR A 150 14.54 -1.92 5.08
CA TYR A 150 14.03 -3.26 5.36
C TYR A 150 12.64 -3.20 5.96
N PHE A 151 12.42 -2.40 7.01
CA PHE A 151 11.11 -2.33 7.66
C PHE A 151 10.01 -1.80 6.72
N LEU A 152 10.31 -0.83 5.84
CA LEU A 152 9.33 -0.37 4.85
C LEU A 152 9.03 -1.43 3.77
N LEU A 153 10.02 -2.22 3.36
CA LEU A 153 9.83 -3.32 2.41
C LEU A 153 9.04 -4.47 3.05
N ALA A 154 9.35 -4.82 4.29
CA ALA A 154 8.60 -5.81 5.07
C ALA A 154 7.14 -5.38 5.27
N ALA A 155 6.91 -4.08 5.53
CA ALA A 155 5.55 -3.53 5.56
C ALA A 155 4.83 -3.72 4.22
N ALA A 156 5.51 -3.49 3.09
CA ALA A 156 4.93 -3.72 1.76
C ALA A 156 4.55 -5.20 1.53
N VAL A 157 5.37 -6.15 2.00
CA VAL A 157 5.04 -7.58 1.94
C VAL A 157 3.76 -7.86 2.76
N TYR A 158 3.70 -7.40 4.01
CA TYR A 158 2.51 -7.61 4.85
C TYR A 158 1.25 -6.96 4.28
N ALA A 159 1.38 -5.81 3.60
CA ALA A 159 0.29 -5.13 2.93
C ALA A 159 -0.31 -6.00 1.80
N VAL A 160 0.55 -6.58 0.95
CA VAL A 160 0.15 -7.53 -0.12
C VAL A 160 -0.51 -8.79 0.49
N LEU A 161 -0.05 -9.22 1.66
CA LEU A 161 -0.60 -10.39 2.36
C LEU A 161 -1.91 -10.10 3.14
N LEU A 162 -2.47 -8.89 3.07
CA LEU A 162 -3.65 -8.46 3.84
C LEU A 162 -3.46 -8.61 5.37
N ARG A 163 -2.27 -8.27 5.87
CA ARG A 163 -1.90 -8.32 7.29
C ARG A 163 -1.64 -6.91 7.84
N PRO A 164 -2.68 -6.09 8.05
CA PRO A 164 -2.53 -4.66 8.35
C PRO A 164 -1.86 -4.37 9.70
N LEU A 165 -2.03 -5.22 10.72
CA LEU A 165 -1.38 -5.03 12.02
C LEU A 165 0.13 -5.32 11.95
N ASP A 166 0.53 -6.30 11.14
CA ASP A 166 1.94 -6.58 10.89
C ASP A 166 2.58 -5.50 10.01
N GLU A 167 1.84 -5.00 9.01
CA GLU A 167 2.23 -3.83 8.22
C GLU A 167 2.46 -2.61 9.13
N TRP A 168 1.55 -2.35 10.07
CA TRP A 168 1.68 -1.27 11.03
C TRP A 168 2.88 -1.44 11.95
N ALA A 169 3.15 -2.65 12.45
CA ALA A 169 4.29 -2.91 13.31
C ALA A 169 5.62 -2.61 12.59
N MET A 170 5.76 -3.02 11.33
CA MET A 170 6.94 -2.73 10.52
C MET A 170 7.04 -1.24 10.18
N THR A 171 5.92 -0.61 9.79
CA THR A 171 5.85 0.83 9.51
C THR A 171 6.25 1.66 10.74
N SER A 172 5.75 1.30 11.92
CA SER A 172 6.07 1.97 13.19
C SER A 172 7.56 1.90 13.54
N GLN A 173 8.20 0.76 13.27
CA GLN A 173 9.63 0.60 13.47
C GLN A 173 10.42 1.49 12.50
N ALA A 174 10.05 1.54 11.23
CA ALA A 174 10.63 2.47 10.26
C ALA A 174 10.44 3.93 10.68
N CYS A 175 9.23 4.32 11.10
CA CYS A 175 8.92 5.66 11.59
C CYS A 175 9.82 6.06 12.77
N THR A 176 10.11 5.13 13.68
CA THR A 176 11.00 5.39 14.82
C THR A 176 12.44 5.67 14.36
N ILE A 177 12.95 4.91 13.39
CA ILE A 177 14.28 5.13 12.81
C ILE A 177 14.33 6.50 12.10
N ILE A 178 13.32 6.78 11.28
CA ILE A 178 13.21 8.05 10.54
C ILE A 178 13.16 9.24 11.51
N ALA A 179 12.35 9.16 12.57
CA ALA A 179 12.28 10.21 13.56
C ALA A 179 13.66 10.50 14.18
N ALA A 180 14.48 9.47 14.42
CA ALA A 180 15.82 9.64 14.94
C ALA A 180 16.72 10.44 13.98
N PHE A 181 16.62 10.26 12.65
CA PHE A 181 17.38 11.05 11.67
C PHE A 181 17.09 12.55 11.77
N TRP A 182 15.82 12.93 12.00
CA TRP A 182 15.37 14.31 11.96
C TRP A 182 15.31 15.01 13.32
N LEU A 183 15.33 14.25 14.43
CA LEU A 183 15.28 14.77 15.80
C LEU A 183 16.63 14.76 16.51
N SER A 184 17.54 13.86 16.11
CA SER A 184 18.87 13.78 16.72
C SER A 184 19.80 14.88 16.19
N HIS A 185 20.97 15.04 16.82
CA HIS A 185 21.99 15.98 16.36
C HIS A 185 22.37 15.70 14.90
N PRO A 186 22.59 16.73 14.07
CA PRO A 186 22.93 16.54 12.66
C PRO A 186 24.16 15.64 12.52
N HIS A 187 24.00 14.49 11.85
CA HIS A 187 25.14 13.71 11.37
C HIS A 187 25.62 14.33 10.05
N PRO A 188 26.93 14.32 9.74
CA PRO A 188 27.41 14.67 8.40
C PRO A 188 26.79 13.70 7.38
N ALA A 189 25.83 14.18 6.61
CA ALA A 189 25.17 13.44 5.54
C ALA A 189 25.34 14.24 4.25
N ASP A 190 25.63 13.56 3.14
CA ASP A 190 25.69 14.21 1.84
C ASP A 190 24.28 14.46 1.28
N ASP A 191 24.20 15.20 0.16
CA ASP A 191 22.92 15.52 -0.46
C ASP A 191 22.12 14.26 -0.87
N TYR A 192 22.82 13.19 -1.26
CA TYR A 192 22.20 11.92 -1.66
C TYR A 192 21.57 11.22 -0.44
N GLU A 193 22.30 11.11 0.66
CA GLU A 193 21.82 10.48 1.89
C GLU A 193 20.62 11.23 2.47
N ILE A 194 20.68 12.57 2.51
CA ILE A 194 19.56 13.41 2.96
C ILE A 194 18.34 13.21 2.04
N ASP A 195 18.56 13.11 0.72
CA ASP A 195 17.47 12.84 -0.21
C ASP A 195 16.84 11.47 0.02
N LEU A 196 17.64 10.44 0.26
CA LEU A 196 17.15 9.10 0.59
C LEU A 196 16.34 9.11 1.90
N GLN A 197 16.81 9.81 2.93
CA GLN A 197 16.04 10.01 4.18
C GLN A 197 14.69 10.70 3.94
N ARG A 198 14.62 11.68 3.01
CA ARG A 198 13.35 12.32 2.62
C ARG A 198 12.40 11.32 1.96
N ARG A 199 12.88 10.47 1.05
CA ARG A 199 12.05 9.44 0.40
C ARG A 199 11.48 8.45 1.42
N LEU A 200 12.31 8.01 2.36
CA LEU A 200 11.88 7.12 3.45
C LEU A 200 10.84 7.80 4.34
N PHE A 201 11.07 9.06 4.72
CA PHE A 201 10.12 9.86 5.51
C PHE A 201 8.74 9.94 4.87
N TRP A 202 8.66 10.39 3.62
CA TRP A 202 7.37 10.58 2.95
C TRP A 202 6.68 9.25 2.64
N THR A 203 7.44 8.18 2.37
CA THR A 203 6.89 6.83 2.16
C THR A 203 6.29 6.29 3.45
N ALA A 204 7.02 6.39 4.56
CA ALA A 204 6.57 5.95 5.87
C ALA A 204 5.34 6.74 6.32
N LEU A 205 5.38 8.06 6.22
CA LEU A 205 4.29 8.94 6.67
C LEU A 205 3.00 8.72 5.88
N MET A 206 3.07 8.49 4.56
CA MET A 206 1.90 8.14 3.75
C MET A 206 1.25 6.82 4.19
N ARG A 207 2.05 5.80 4.54
CA ARG A 207 1.55 4.50 5.03
C ARG A 207 0.99 4.63 6.44
N ASP A 208 1.77 5.22 7.35
CA ASP A 208 1.44 5.42 8.76
C ASP A 208 0.07 6.08 8.91
N THR A 209 -0.19 7.15 8.15
CA THR A 209 -1.48 7.87 8.19
C THR A 209 -2.67 6.97 7.86
N ILE A 210 -2.57 6.13 6.83
CA ILE A 210 -3.67 5.22 6.47
C ILE A 210 -3.91 4.20 7.58
N LEU A 211 -2.83 3.59 8.07
CA LEU A 211 -2.90 2.56 9.12
C LEU A 211 -3.48 3.13 10.41
N THR A 212 -3.02 4.30 10.85
CA THR A 212 -3.45 4.91 12.12
C THR A 212 -4.88 5.42 12.05
N ASP A 213 -5.27 6.02 10.92
CA ASP A 213 -6.60 6.62 10.77
C ASP A 213 -7.70 5.57 10.61
N GLU A 214 -7.45 4.52 9.81
CA GLU A 214 -8.47 3.51 9.50
C GLU A 214 -8.61 2.45 10.59
N LEU A 215 -7.57 2.21 11.38
CA LEU A 215 -7.54 1.18 12.42
C LEU A 215 -7.50 1.74 13.84
N GLU A 216 -7.52 3.07 13.99
CA GLU A 216 -7.42 3.77 15.28
C GLU A 216 -6.17 3.35 16.08
N LEU A 217 -5.06 3.11 15.36
CA LEU A 217 -3.79 2.68 15.96
C LEU A 217 -2.99 3.88 16.49
N PRO A 218 -2.07 3.68 17.46
CA PRO A 218 -1.22 4.76 17.95
C PRO A 218 -0.42 5.42 16.81
N PRO A 219 -0.51 6.76 16.65
CA PRO A 219 0.20 7.47 15.59
C PRO A 219 1.69 7.58 15.87
N SER A 220 2.50 7.61 14.80
CA SER A 220 3.91 7.94 14.91
C SER A 220 4.15 9.44 15.15
N SER A 221 5.38 9.81 15.51
CA SER A 221 5.79 11.21 15.64
C SER A 221 6.01 11.92 14.30
N LEU A 222 5.97 11.21 13.17
CA LEU A 222 6.34 11.77 11.87
C LEU A 222 5.41 12.89 11.41
N GLN A 223 4.13 12.85 11.77
CA GLN A 223 3.18 13.92 11.43
C GLN A 223 3.65 15.29 11.93
N SER A 224 4.28 15.35 13.11
CA SER A 224 4.80 16.60 13.68
C SER A 224 6.02 17.16 12.93
N LEU A 225 6.67 16.33 12.11
CA LEU A 225 7.85 16.68 11.33
C LEU A 225 7.53 17.04 9.88
N GLU A 226 6.27 16.91 9.44
CA GLU A 226 5.85 17.13 8.05
C GLU A 226 6.30 18.50 7.51
N GLY A 227 6.16 19.57 8.32
CA GLY A 227 6.59 20.92 7.92
C GLY A 227 8.11 21.14 7.92
N ARG A 228 8.90 20.21 8.45
CA ARG A 228 10.38 20.31 8.54
C ARG A 228 11.09 19.52 7.45
N VAL A 229 10.49 18.45 6.95
CA VAL A 229 11.11 17.57 5.96
C VAL A 229 10.73 18.03 4.56
N ALA A 230 11.73 18.46 3.78
CA ALA A 230 11.51 18.86 2.40
C ALA A 230 11.06 17.68 1.51
N LEU A 231 10.43 17.99 0.38
CA LEU A 231 10.10 16.98 -0.63
C LEU A 231 11.37 16.35 -1.23
N PRO A 232 11.35 15.06 -1.62
CA PRO A 232 12.47 14.42 -2.27
C PRO A 232 12.77 15.03 -3.65
N LYS A 233 14.05 15.07 -4.00
CA LYS A 233 14.60 15.48 -5.30
C LYS A 233 15.02 14.29 -6.17
N PHE A 234 15.02 13.08 -5.62
CA PHE A 234 15.36 11.83 -6.31
C PHE A 234 16.82 11.78 -6.84
N ILE A 235 17.77 12.21 -6.01
CA ILE A 235 19.20 12.19 -6.31
C ILE A 235 19.70 10.74 -6.47
N ARG A 236 20.38 10.43 -7.58
CA ARG A 236 20.94 9.09 -7.85
C ARG A 236 22.33 8.91 -7.26
N HIS A 237 22.66 7.68 -6.87
CA HIS A 237 23.96 7.38 -6.28
C HIS A 237 25.09 7.37 -7.33
N GLY A 238 25.93 8.40 -7.34
CA GLY A 238 27.17 8.41 -8.14
C GLY A 238 27.00 8.88 -9.59
N HIS A 239 25.82 9.38 -9.95
CA HIS A 239 25.58 10.03 -11.24
C HIS A 239 25.00 11.45 -11.06
N PRO A 240 25.41 12.43 -11.88
CA PRO A 240 24.80 13.76 -11.88
C PRO A 240 23.32 13.65 -12.33
N ALA A 241 22.49 14.57 -11.82
CA ALA A 241 21.05 14.60 -12.11
C ALA A 241 20.79 14.68 -13.63
N THR A 242 20.45 13.54 -14.22
CA THR A 242 19.94 13.43 -15.59
C THR A 242 18.48 13.01 -15.53
N SER A 243 17.66 13.54 -16.44
CA SER A 243 16.26 13.11 -16.58
C SER A 243 16.20 11.59 -16.74
N GLY A 244 15.47 10.95 -15.84
CA GLY A 244 15.43 9.51 -15.70
C GLY A 244 14.22 8.89 -16.40
N CYS A 245 14.32 7.58 -16.69
CA CYS A 245 13.18 6.77 -17.09
C CYS A 245 12.02 6.82 -16.06
N ASP A 246 12.33 7.10 -14.79
CA ASP A 246 11.36 7.10 -13.69
C ASP A 246 10.77 8.49 -13.34
N ASP A 247 11.11 9.56 -14.07
CA ASP A 247 10.65 10.93 -13.78
C ASP A 247 9.12 11.05 -13.73
N TYR A 248 8.42 10.27 -14.55
CA TYR A 248 6.96 10.16 -14.52
C TYR A 248 6.45 9.65 -13.16
N TYR A 249 7.06 8.58 -12.63
CA TYR A 249 6.67 7.99 -11.35
C TYR A 249 7.02 8.88 -10.17
N HIS A 250 8.17 9.57 -10.23
CA HIS A 250 8.54 10.59 -9.25
C HIS A 250 7.51 11.74 -9.20
N CYS A 251 7.03 12.20 -10.37
CA CYS A 251 5.94 13.19 -10.43
C CYS A 251 4.65 12.67 -9.77
N HIS A 252 4.23 11.44 -10.08
CA HIS A 252 3.07 10.81 -9.43
C HIS A 252 3.25 10.71 -7.91
N TYR A 253 4.42 10.32 -7.43
CA TYR A 253 4.72 10.19 -6.02
C TYR A 253 4.64 11.55 -5.29
N LEU A 254 5.20 12.62 -5.87
CA LEU A 254 5.08 13.98 -5.33
C LEU A 254 3.62 14.48 -5.34
N ALA A 255 2.87 14.18 -6.40
CA ALA A 255 1.44 14.52 -6.47
C ALA A 255 0.63 13.81 -5.37
N GLN A 256 0.95 12.55 -5.07
CA GLN A 256 0.34 11.79 -3.99
C GLN A 256 0.64 12.38 -2.60
N ILE A 257 1.87 12.85 -2.36
CA ILE A 257 2.21 13.56 -1.12
C ILE A 257 1.36 14.82 -0.98
N ALA A 258 1.27 15.62 -2.04
CA ALA A 258 0.53 16.89 -2.03
C ALA A 258 -0.97 16.70 -1.72
N VAL A 259 -1.64 15.73 -2.37
CA VAL A 259 -3.06 15.45 -2.07
C VAL A 259 -3.25 14.85 -0.68
N ARG A 260 -2.29 14.06 -0.18
CA ARG A 260 -2.35 13.50 1.19
C ARG A 260 -2.37 14.60 2.25
N ILE A 261 -1.64 15.69 2.07
CA ILE A 261 -1.71 16.86 2.97
C ILE A 261 -3.13 17.46 2.98
N ILE A 262 -3.79 17.53 1.83
CA ILE A 262 -5.19 17.99 1.73
C ILE A 262 -6.13 16.99 2.44
N MET A 263 -5.93 15.68 2.26
CA MET A 263 -6.70 14.64 2.93
C MET A 263 -6.60 14.74 4.46
N THR A 264 -5.39 14.98 5.00
CA THR A 264 -5.18 15.19 6.44
C THR A 264 -5.98 16.40 6.95
N ARG A 265 -5.99 17.51 6.20
CA ARG A 265 -6.82 18.69 6.55
C ARG A 265 -8.31 18.38 6.52
N ILE A 266 -8.79 17.65 5.52
CA ILE A 266 -10.20 17.22 5.40
C ILE A 266 -10.61 16.46 6.67
N ARG A 267 -9.78 15.50 7.11
CA ARG A 267 -10.03 14.73 8.34
C ARG A 267 -10.09 15.64 9.56
N ASP A 268 -9.06 16.45 9.78
CA ASP A 268 -8.89 17.26 10.98
C ASP A 268 -10.00 18.31 11.15
N GLU A 269 -10.45 18.92 10.04
CA GLU A 269 -11.46 19.98 10.06
C GLU A 269 -12.90 19.44 10.09
N LEU A 270 -13.18 18.31 9.41
CA LEU A 270 -14.56 17.86 9.19
C LEU A 270 -15.04 16.78 10.15
N PHE A 271 -14.18 15.85 10.58
CA PHE A 271 -14.66 14.62 11.23
C PHE A 271 -15.07 14.83 12.69
N HIS A 272 -14.62 15.93 13.31
CA HIS A 272 -14.89 16.25 14.71
C HIS A 272 -15.84 17.44 14.89
N THR A 273 -16.40 17.98 13.81
CA THR A 273 -17.28 19.15 13.84
C THR A 273 -18.60 18.85 13.12
N ASN A 274 -19.59 19.73 13.24
CA ASN A 274 -20.74 19.75 12.34
C ASN A 274 -20.42 20.76 11.22
N PRO A 275 -19.81 20.32 10.11
CA PRO A 275 -19.23 21.24 9.16
C PRO A 275 -20.29 22.04 8.42
N SER A 276 -19.98 23.30 8.14
CA SER A 276 -20.82 24.12 7.27
C SER A 276 -20.60 23.72 5.81
N ALA A 277 -21.64 23.90 4.98
CA ALA A 277 -21.50 23.72 3.54
C ALA A 277 -20.41 24.64 2.94
N TYR A 278 -20.16 25.81 3.54
CA TYR A 278 -19.09 26.71 3.13
C TYR A 278 -17.69 26.10 3.32
N LEU A 279 -17.43 25.49 4.48
CA LEU A 279 -16.15 24.80 4.73
C LEU A 279 -15.95 23.63 3.74
N ALA A 280 -17.00 22.86 3.48
CA ALA A 280 -16.96 21.79 2.49
C ALA A 280 -16.66 22.32 1.07
N GLN A 281 -17.30 23.42 0.66
CA GLN A 281 -17.04 24.07 -0.63
C GLN A 281 -15.60 24.58 -0.74
N GLU A 282 -15.05 25.14 0.34
CA GLU A 282 -13.66 25.59 0.37
C GLU A 282 -12.68 24.41 0.24
N LEU A 283 -12.93 23.29 0.94
CA LEU A 283 -12.10 22.09 0.80
C LEU A 283 -12.18 21.48 -0.61
N PHE A 284 -13.38 21.48 -1.22
CA PHE A 284 -13.52 21.11 -2.62
C PHE A 284 -12.72 22.04 -3.54
N HIS A 285 -12.76 23.35 -3.28
CA HIS A 285 -12.01 24.33 -4.06
C HIS A 285 -10.50 24.09 -3.99
N GLN A 286 -9.96 23.84 -2.79
CA GLN A 286 -8.53 23.52 -2.60
C GLN A 286 -8.13 22.23 -3.32
N LEU A 287 -8.99 21.21 -3.31
CA LEU A 287 -8.74 19.97 -4.05
C LEU A 287 -8.71 20.21 -5.57
N GLU A 288 -9.62 21.01 -6.12
CA GLU A 288 -9.60 21.36 -7.55
C GLU A 288 -8.42 22.26 -7.92
N GLN A 289 -8.00 23.17 -7.04
CA GLN A 289 -6.78 23.97 -7.24
C GLN A 289 -5.55 23.08 -7.33
N TRP A 290 -5.44 22.09 -6.44
CA TRP A 290 -4.38 21.09 -6.50
C TRP A 290 -4.41 20.33 -7.83
N ARG A 291 -5.57 19.78 -8.22
CA ARG A 291 -5.74 19.08 -9.51
C ARG A 291 -5.35 19.95 -10.70
N SER A 292 -5.75 21.23 -10.69
CA SER A 292 -5.43 22.20 -11.75
C SER A 292 -3.95 22.54 -11.84
N SER A 293 -3.22 22.43 -10.72
CA SER A 293 -1.78 22.70 -10.63
C SER A 293 -0.89 21.55 -11.11
N LEU A 294 -1.47 20.35 -11.31
CA LEU A 294 -0.71 19.19 -11.77
C LEU A 294 -0.17 19.40 -13.20
N PRO A 295 1.01 18.83 -13.53
CA PRO A 295 1.49 18.76 -14.90
C PRO A 295 0.46 18.08 -15.81
N SER A 296 0.38 18.50 -17.08
CA SER A 296 -0.65 18.02 -18.00
C SER A 296 -0.70 16.51 -18.11
N SER A 297 0.45 15.83 -18.25
CA SER A 297 0.48 14.36 -18.33
C SER A 297 -0.14 13.66 -17.12
N ILE A 298 0.09 14.20 -15.92
CA ILE A 298 -0.43 13.62 -14.67
C ILE A 298 -1.93 13.94 -14.52
N ARG A 299 -2.34 15.15 -14.90
CA ARG A 299 -3.74 15.57 -14.86
C ARG A 299 -4.58 14.83 -15.91
N ASP A 300 -4.06 14.63 -17.10
CA ASP A 300 -4.73 13.90 -18.18
C ASP A 300 -4.94 12.43 -17.76
N ASP A 301 -3.95 11.81 -17.13
CA ASP A 301 -4.08 10.46 -16.54
C ASP A 301 -5.11 10.44 -15.39
N LEU A 302 -5.13 11.46 -14.53
CA LEU A 302 -6.11 11.58 -13.45
C LEU A 302 -7.54 11.69 -13.99
N ASP A 303 -7.73 12.42 -15.09
CA ASP A 303 -9.03 12.74 -15.67
C ASP A 303 -9.55 11.68 -16.64
N SER A 304 -8.67 10.78 -17.07
CA SER A 304 -9.02 9.69 -17.98
C SER A 304 -9.86 8.63 -17.27
N GLU A 305 -10.84 8.07 -17.99
CA GLU A 305 -11.50 6.82 -17.58
C GLU A 305 -10.45 5.71 -17.39
N PRO A 306 -10.69 4.66 -16.57
CA PRO A 306 -9.70 3.60 -16.32
C PRO A 306 -9.14 3.00 -17.63
N VAL A 307 -7.96 3.44 -18.04
CA VAL A 307 -7.35 3.05 -19.33
C VAL A 307 -6.53 1.77 -19.17
N VAL A 308 -6.44 1.01 -20.27
CA VAL A 308 -5.42 -0.01 -20.41
C VAL A 308 -4.03 0.65 -20.57
N HIS A 309 -3.37 0.97 -19.45
CA HIS A 309 -1.93 1.25 -19.42
C HIS A 309 -1.09 0.04 -19.86
N ASN A 310 0.18 0.28 -20.21
CA ASN A 310 1.11 -0.72 -20.72
C ASN A 310 2.00 -1.36 -19.65
N HIS A 311 1.89 -0.92 -18.39
CA HIS A 311 2.75 -1.39 -17.30
C HIS A 311 1.99 -1.46 -15.96
N PRO A 312 2.26 -2.45 -15.08
CA PRO A 312 1.68 -2.53 -13.75
C PRO A 312 1.90 -1.27 -12.90
N ALA A 313 3.14 -0.79 -12.81
CA ALA A 313 3.48 0.42 -12.05
C ALA A 313 2.71 1.67 -12.49
N GLN A 314 2.54 1.87 -13.80
CA GLN A 314 1.74 2.99 -14.33
C GLN A 314 0.29 2.85 -13.90
N THR A 315 -0.28 1.66 -14.07
CA THR A 315 -1.66 1.37 -13.64
C THR A 315 -1.86 1.68 -12.17
N LEU A 316 -0.96 1.25 -11.30
CA LEU A 316 -1.07 1.52 -9.86
C LEU A 316 -0.85 3.01 -9.55
N ALA A 317 0.12 3.68 -10.17
CA ALA A 317 0.40 5.10 -9.92
C ALA A 317 -0.79 6.01 -10.28
N VAL A 318 -1.47 5.72 -11.40
CA VAL A 318 -2.68 6.44 -11.83
C VAL A 318 -3.85 6.11 -10.90
N ALA A 319 -4.12 4.82 -10.66
CA ALA A 319 -5.21 4.37 -9.79
C ALA A 319 -5.11 4.94 -8.37
N MET A 320 -3.90 4.98 -7.80
CA MET A 320 -3.65 5.56 -6.47
C MET A 320 -3.95 7.07 -6.43
N LEU A 321 -3.55 7.82 -7.46
CA LEU A 321 -3.80 9.25 -7.52
C LEU A 321 -5.29 9.57 -7.72
N GLN A 322 -5.94 8.86 -8.66
CA GLN A 322 -7.38 8.94 -8.89
C GLN A 322 -8.18 8.55 -7.64
N GLY A 323 -7.80 7.45 -6.99
CA GLY A 323 -8.38 6.99 -5.75
C GLY A 323 -8.29 8.05 -4.65
N ARG A 324 -7.12 8.69 -4.47
CA ARG A 324 -6.97 9.77 -3.48
C ARG A 324 -7.83 10.99 -3.80
N TYR A 325 -7.96 11.35 -5.06
CA TYR A 325 -8.84 12.45 -5.47
C TYR A 325 -10.32 12.14 -5.17
N TRP A 326 -10.81 10.98 -5.62
CA TRP A 326 -12.22 10.63 -5.43
C TRP A 326 -12.58 10.35 -3.96
N ILE A 327 -11.70 9.70 -3.20
CA ILE A 327 -11.96 9.48 -1.77
C ILE A 327 -11.95 10.78 -0.98
N SER A 328 -11.14 11.77 -1.39
CA SER A 328 -11.18 13.11 -0.78
C SER A 328 -12.56 13.76 -0.96
N ILE A 329 -13.13 13.66 -2.17
CA ILE A 329 -14.48 14.18 -2.45
C ILE A 329 -15.53 13.44 -1.61
N TYR A 330 -15.41 12.12 -1.49
CA TYR A 330 -16.28 11.32 -0.65
C TYR A 330 -16.18 11.72 0.83
N HIS A 331 -14.97 11.85 1.37
CA HIS A 331 -14.74 12.23 2.76
C HIS A 331 -15.23 13.64 3.09
N ILE A 332 -15.11 14.60 2.16
CA ILE A 332 -15.66 15.95 2.36
C ILE A 332 -17.18 15.90 2.60
N GLY A 333 -17.92 15.11 1.82
CA GLY A 333 -19.38 15.02 1.98
C GLY A 333 -19.85 13.95 2.96
N ARG A 334 -18.97 13.11 3.52
CA ARG A 334 -19.36 12.04 4.46
C ARG A 334 -20.14 12.54 5.68
N PRO A 335 -19.78 13.66 6.34
CA PRO A 335 -20.61 14.23 7.41
C PRO A 335 -22.01 14.65 6.95
N PHE A 336 -22.14 15.09 5.69
CA PHE A 336 -23.42 15.48 5.10
C PHE A 336 -24.27 14.25 4.76
N LEU A 337 -23.67 13.16 4.29
CA LEU A 337 -24.35 11.86 4.13
C LEU A 337 -24.86 11.35 5.48
N TYR A 338 -24.06 11.49 6.55
CA TYR A 338 -24.50 11.16 7.91
C TYR A 338 -25.66 12.06 8.38
N LYS A 339 -25.58 13.38 8.15
CA LYS A 339 -26.67 14.32 8.42
C LYS A 339 -27.94 13.95 7.66
N ALA A 340 -27.80 13.48 6.42
CA ALA A 340 -28.93 13.07 5.59
C ALA A 340 -29.65 11.83 6.13
N LEU A 341 -28.94 10.94 6.80
CA LEU A 341 -29.51 9.75 7.42
C LEU A 341 -30.03 10.00 8.85
N SER A 342 -29.45 10.95 9.59
CA SER A 342 -29.73 11.16 11.02
C SER A 342 -30.62 12.36 11.33
N SER A 343 -30.71 13.35 10.44
CA SER A 343 -31.34 14.65 10.71
C SER A 343 -31.94 15.26 9.43
N VAL A 344 -32.83 14.53 8.77
CA VAL A 344 -33.46 14.91 7.49
C VAL A 344 -34.12 16.30 7.52
N SER A 345 -34.70 16.69 8.65
CA SER A 345 -35.37 17.99 8.84
C SER A 345 -34.41 19.19 8.83
N LYS A 346 -33.11 18.97 9.03
CA LYS A 346 -32.07 20.02 9.07
C LYS A 346 -31.27 20.13 7.78
N LEU A 347 -31.61 19.35 6.75
CA LEU A 347 -30.94 19.39 5.45
C LEU A 347 -31.34 20.64 4.67
N ALA A 348 -30.34 21.41 4.25
CA ALA A 348 -30.47 22.46 3.23
C ALA A 348 -30.21 21.89 1.82
N GLU A 349 -30.58 22.63 0.78
CA GLU A 349 -30.35 22.22 -0.61
C GLU A 349 -28.86 22.02 -0.91
N ASN A 350 -28.01 22.93 -0.42
CA ASN A 350 -26.55 22.81 -0.57
C ASN A 350 -26.00 21.53 0.08
N ASP A 351 -26.62 21.01 1.15
CA ASP A 351 -26.19 19.75 1.76
C ASP A 351 -26.51 18.57 0.82
N LEU A 352 -27.65 18.62 0.12
CA LEU A 352 -28.06 17.59 -0.84
C LEU A 352 -27.15 17.56 -2.06
N ASP A 353 -26.70 18.73 -2.56
CA ASP A 353 -25.69 18.81 -3.62
C ASP A 353 -24.37 18.14 -3.21
N ILE A 354 -23.91 18.41 -1.99
CA ILE A 354 -22.69 17.79 -1.43
C ILE A 354 -22.88 16.27 -1.33
N CYS A 355 -24.02 15.81 -0.81
CA CYS A 355 -24.36 14.39 -0.72
C CYS A 355 -24.33 13.71 -2.10
N ARG A 356 -24.98 14.30 -3.11
CA ARG A 356 -25.00 13.75 -4.49
C ARG A 356 -23.58 13.66 -5.05
N ARG A 357 -22.77 14.71 -4.92
CA ARG A 357 -21.38 14.73 -5.37
C ARG A 357 -20.55 13.63 -4.69
N SER A 358 -20.69 13.45 -3.38
CA SER A 358 -19.94 12.42 -2.65
C SER A 358 -20.42 11.00 -2.96
N ALA A 359 -21.71 10.81 -3.26
CA ALA A 359 -22.21 9.51 -3.66
C ALA A 359 -21.68 9.08 -5.03
N GLU A 360 -21.60 10.01 -5.99
CA GLU A 360 -20.92 9.77 -7.26
C GLU A 360 -19.42 9.50 -7.08
N ALA A 361 -18.77 10.24 -6.18
CA ALA A 361 -17.35 10.04 -5.89
C ALA A 361 -17.03 8.67 -5.30
N ALA A 362 -17.92 8.07 -4.49
CA ALA A 362 -17.74 6.70 -4.00
C ALA A 362 -17.69 5.67 -5.14
N ILE A 363 -18.53 5.86 -6.17
CA ILE A 363 -18.55 4.98 -7.35
C ILE A 363 -17.30 5.19 -8.20
N ALA A 364 -16.95 6.45 -8.47
CA ALA A 364 -15.75 6.79 -9.22
C ALA A 364 -14.46 6.33 -8.52
N TRP A 365 -14.44 6.38 -7.19
CA TRP A 365 -13.33 5.90 -6.38
C TRP A 365 -13.08 4.40 -6.58
N PHE A 366 -14.12 3.55 -6.50
CA PHE A 366 -13.93 2.12 -6.72
C PHE A 366 -13.58 1.82 -8.19
N ALA A 367 -14.16 2.55 -9.14
CA ALA A 367 -13.82 2.45 -10.56
C ALA A 367 -12.33 2.67 -10.83
N ALA A 368 -11.70 3.65 -10.16
CA ALA A 368 -10.27 3.91 -10.27
C ALA A 368 -9.39 2.71 -9.89
N PHE A 369 -9.85 1.84 -8.98
CA PHE A 369 -9.11 0.67 -8.51
C PHE A 369 -9.38 -0.61 -9.31
N GLN A 370 -10.39 -0.65 -10.18
CA GLN A 370 -10.87 -1.88 -10.85
C GLN A 370 -9.77 -2.70 -11.54
N ARG A 371 -8.76 -2.03 -12.13
CA ARG A 371 -7.67 -2.74 -12.78
C ARG A 371 -6.60 -3.20 -11.81
N CYS A 372 -6.19 -2.36 -10.86
CA CYS A 372 -5.09 -2.71 -9.98
C CYS A 372 -5.48 -3.73 -8.90
N ILE A 373 -6.75 -3.81 -8.48
CA ILE A 373 -7.21 -4.85 -7.54
C ILE A 373 -7.11 -6.27 -8.12
N LYS A 374 -7.04 -6.41 -9.45
CA LYS A 374 -6.77 -7.68 -10.12
C LYS A 374 -5.31 -8.11 -9.96
N MET A 375 -4.39 -7.15 -9.86
CA MET A 375 -2.96 -7.36 -9.62
C MET A 375 -2.69 -7.55 -8.12
N ARG A 376 -3.21 -8.64 -7.55
CA ARG A 376 -3.13 -8.97 -6.12
C ARG A 376 -1.70 -9.03 -5.62
N GLY A 377 -0.75 -9.48 -6.44
CA GLY A 377 0.68 -9.50 -6.12
C GLY A 377 1.32 -8.12 -5.96
N TYR A 378 0.62 -7.04 -6.28
CA TYR A 378 1.18 -5.69 -6.27
C TYR A 378 0.31 -4.65 -5.56
N MET A 379 -1.00 -4.84 -5.56
CA MET A 379 -1.94 -3.93 -4.91
C MET A 379 -1.88 -4.06 -3.38
N HIS A 380 -1.21 -3.11 -2.74
CA HIS A 380 -0.92 -3.11 -1.30
C HIS A 380 -2.02 -2.46 -0.43
N LEU A 381 -3.13 -1.99 -1.02
CA LEU A 381 -4.23 -1.39 -0.26
C LEU A 381 -5.50 -2.27 -0.21
N ASN A 382 -5.45 -3.53 -0.64
CA ASN A 382 -6.64 -4.38 -0.74
C ASN A 382 -7.46 -4.44 0.56
N PHE A 383 -6.79 -4.56 1.72
CA PHE A 383 -7.47 -4.53 3.02
C PHE A 383 -8.24 -3.21 3.24
N PHE A 384 -7.60 -2.07 3.01
CA PHE A 384 -8.22 -0.75 3.20
C PHE A 384 -9.31 -0.46 2.16
N VAL A 385 -9.15 -0.95 0.92
CA VAL A 385 -10.19 -0.87 -0.10
C VAL A 385 -11.44 -1.63 0.38
N CYS A 386 -11.30 -2.84 0.93
CA CYS A 386 -12.42 -3.57 1.51
C CYS A 386 -13.10 -2.81 2.66
N GLY A 387 -12.33 -2.20 3.58
CA GLY A 387 -12.88 -1.42 4.69
C GLY A 387 -13.67 -0.19 4.23
N GLN A 388 -13.13 0.55 3.26
CA GLN A 388 -13.81 1.71 2.67
C GLN A 388 -15.08 1.31 1.91
N LEU A 389 -15.03 0.22 1.13
CA LEU A 389 -16.20 -0.33 0.48
C LEU A 389 -17.27 -0.73 1.48
N PHE A 390 -16.91 -1.42 2.57
CA PHE A 390 -17.86 -1.78 3.62
C PHE A 390 -18.65 -0.56 4.13
N GLY A 391 -17.94 0.52 4.49
CA GLY A 391 -18.58 1.75 4.96
C GLY A 391 -19.45 2.43 3.90
N GLN A 392 -18.95 2.55 2.67
CA GLN A 392 -19.68 3.14 1.55
C GLN A 392 -20.96 2.36 1.24
N LEU A 393 -20.88 1.03 1.17
CA LEU A 393 -22.02 0.17 0.86
C LEU A 393 -23.11 0.24 1.93
N LEU A 394 -22.76 0.28 3.21
CA LEU A 394 -23.72 0.47 4.29
C LEU A 394 -24.46 1.80 4.19
N ILE A 395 -23.74 2.89 3.90
CA ILE A 395 -24.32 4.23 3.75
C ILE A 395 -25.28 4.24 2.56
N MET A 396 -24.85 3.76 1.40
CA MET A 396 -25.68 3.73 0.19
C MET A 396 -26.92 2.85 0.34
N HIS A 397 -26.78 1.67 0.97
CA HIS A 397 -27.91 0.80 1.27
C HIS A 397 -28.98 1.52 2.13
N ARG A 398 -28.53 2.30 3.13
CA ARG A 398 -29.43 3.08 3.99
C ARG A 398 -30.08 4.24 3.26
N LEU A 399 -29.34 4.97 2.42
CA LEU A 399 -29.90 6.05 1.60
C LEU A 399 -30.97 5.52 0.64
N LYS A 400 -30.73 4.38 -0.02
CA LYS A 400 -31.68 3.73 -0.93
C LYS A 400 -32.98 3.32 -0.23
N SER A 401 -32.88 2.92 1.04
CA SER A 401 -34.01 2.46 1.84
C SER A 401 -34.68 3.58 2.65
N ALA A 402 -34.29 4.85 2.45
CA ALA A 402 -34.85 5.98 3.18
C ALA A 402 -36.33 6.22 2.82
N PRO A 403 -37.18 6.67 3.78
CA PRO A 403 -38.58 6.93 3.51
C PRO A 403 -38.78 8.13 2.56
N GLU A 404 -37.96 9.17 2.68
CA GLU A 404 -38.06 10.39 1.88
C GLU A 404 -37.43 10.23 0.49
N ALA A 405 -38.18 10.59 -0.56
CA ALA A 405 -37.73 10.49 -1.95
C ALA A 405 -36.42 11.25 -2.21
N LYS A 406 -36.31 12.49 -1.70
CA LYS A 406 -35.11 13.35 -1.83
C LYS A 406 -33.82 12.72 -1.29
N ILE A 407 -33.92 11.77 -0.35
CA ILE A 407 -32.75 11.06 0.21
C ILE A 407 -32.39 9.86 -0.66
N ARG A 408 -33.39 9.17 -1.21
CA ARG A 408 -33.17 8.08 -2.17
C ARG A 408 -32.52 8.60 -3.46
N GLU A 409 -32.88 9.80 -3.90
CA GLU A 409 -32.31 10.48 -5.07
C GLU A 409 -30.82 10.85 -4.92
N ILE A 410 -30.23 10.74 -3.71
CA ILE A 410 -28.78 10.89 -3.52
C ILE A 410 -28.02 9.71 -4.13
N VAL A 411 -28.63 8.52 -4.16
CA VAL A 411 -27.97 7.29 -4.64
C VAL A 411 -27.90 7.31 -6.17
N PRO A 412 -26.71 7.23 -6.78
CA PRO A 412 -26.58 7.21 -8.23
C PRO A 412 -27.25 6.00 -8.88
N GLU A 413 -27.78 6.14 -10.09
CA GLU A 413 -28.45 5.05 -10.82
C GLU A 413 -27.54 3.83 -11.03
N ARG A 414 -26.25 4.09 -11.30
CA ARG A 414 -25.22 3.07 -11.52
C ARG A 414 -24.74 2.34 -10.26
N PHE A 415 -25.25 2.71 -9.08
CA PHE A 415 -24.83 2.14 -7.80
C PHE A 415 -24.98 0.62 -7.74
N GLU A 416 -26.09 0.06 -8.25
CA GLU A 416 -26.37 -1.38 -8.17
C GLU A 416 -25.33 -2.24 -8.91
N THR A 417 -24.85 -1.77 -10.06
CA THR A 417 -23.83 -2.49 -10.83
C THR A 417 -22.49 -2.40 -10.11
N SER A 418 -22.07 -1.19 -9.72
CA SER A 418 -20.81 -0.95 -9.01
C SER A 418 -20.75 -1.70 -7.67
N TYR A 419 -21.87 -1.78 -6.95
CA TYR A 419 -22.00 -2.54 -5.71
C TYR A 419 -21.71 -4.04 -5.89
N ARG A 420 -22.24 -4.68 -6.94
CA ARG A 420 -22.02 -6.12 -7.15
C ARG A 420 -20.55 -6.42 -7.41
N GLU A 421 -19.88 -5.57 -8.17
CA GLU A 421 -18.44 -5.68 -8.42
C GLU A 421 -17.64 -5.51 -7.12
N ALA A 422 -17.99 -4.51 -6.31
CA ALA A 422 -17.38 -4.28 -5.01
C ALA A 422 -17.56 -5.46 -4.05
N LEU A 423 -18.77 -6.00 -3.94
CA LEU A 423 -19.04 -7.16 -3.09
C LEU A 423 -18.29 -8.40 -3.58
N CYS A 424 -18.24 -8.64 -4.90
CA CYS A 424 -17.48 -9.74 -5.49
C CYS A 424 -16.00 -9.64 -5.11
N PHE A 425 -15.40 -8.46 -5.27
CA PHE A 425 -14.02 -8.22 -4.84
C PHE A 425 -13.82 -8.50 -3.34
N MET A 426 -14.71 -8.00 -2.47
CA MET A 426 -14.62 -8.28 -1.03
C MET A 426 -14.74 -9.77 -0.71
N GLN A 427 -15.62 -10.51 -1.41
CA GLN A 427 -15.77 -11.96 -1.28
C GLN A 427 -14.50 -12.70 -1.68
N GLU A 428 -13.80 -12.25 -2.72
CA GLU A 428 -12.52 -12.80 -3.13
C GLU A 428 -11.42 -12.57 -2.09
N MET A 429 -11.46 -11.46 -1.35
CA MET A 429 -10.49 -11.13 -0.29
C MET A 429 -10.80 -11.80 1.05
N ALA A 430 -12.06 -12.16 1.31
CA ALA A 430 -12.53 -12.73 2.57
C ALA A 430 -11.74 -13.95 3.09
N PRO A 431 -11.32 -14.93 2.25
CA PRO A 431 -10.54 -16.07 2.72
C PRO A 431 -9.20 -15.71 3.38
N PHE A 432 -8.66 -14.52 3.06
CA PHE A 432 -7.33 -14.10 3.48
C PHE A 432 -7.33 -13.19 4.72
N ASN A 433 -8.50 -12.68 5.12
CA ASN A 433 -8.59 -11.80 6.28
C ASN A 433 -9.94 -11.96 7.03
N PRO A 434 -9.93 -12.27 8.34
CA PRO A 434 -11.15 -12.52 9.10
C PRO A 434 -12.05 -11.31 9.29
N THR A 435 -11.50 -10.08 9.27
CA THR A 435 -12.29 -8.84 9.32
C THR A 435 -13.07 -8.67 8.03
N VAL A 436 -12.41 -8.82 6.87
CA VAL A 436 -13.07 -8.75 5.57
C VAL A 436 -14.16 -9.83 5.46
N ALA A 437 -13.88 -11.06 5.91
CA ALA A 437 -14.88 -12.14 5.95
C ALA A 437 -16.10 -11.82 6.83
N ARG A 438 -15.92 -11.08 7.91
CA ARG A 438 -17.03 -10.61 8.76
C ARG A 438 -17.84 -9.55 8.03
N ASP A 439 -17.18 -8.57 7.42
CA ASP A 439 -17.83 -7.46 6.71
C ASP A 439 -18.68 -7.97 5.54
N VAL A 440 -18.16 -8.93 4.76
CA VAL A 440 -18.90 -9.61 3.70
C VAL A 440 -20.16 -10.30 4.22
N ARG A 441 -20.07 -11.03 5.35
CA ARG A 441 -21.26 -11.69 5.95
C ARG A 441 -22.33 -10.68 6.36
N ILE A 442 -21.94 -9.54 6.91
CA ILE A 442 -22.86 -8.46 7.27
C ILE A 442 -23.54 -7.93 6.01
N LEU A 443 -22.76 -7.59 4.98
CA LEU A 443 -23.30 -7.09 3.71
C LEU A 443 -24.26 -8.12 3.08
N MET A 444 -23.86 -9.39 2.95
CA MET A 444 -24.74 -10.43 2.39
C MET A 444 -26.08 -10.51 3.13
N SER A 445 -26.10 -10.45 4.45
CA SER A 445 -27.36 -10.48 5.22
C SER A 445 -28.30 -9.30 4.92
N LEU A 446 -27.73 -8.12 4.61
CA LEU A 446 -28.52 -6.92 4.28
C LEU A 446 -29.12 -7.01 2.88
N TYR A 447 -28.35 -7.53 1.91
CA TYR A 447 -28.76 -7.53 0.52
C TYR A 447 -29.56 -8.78 0.10
N GLU A 448 -29.32 -9.95 0.70
CA GLU A 448 -30.15 -11.14 0.49
C GLU A 448 -31.58 -10.95 1.05
N SER A 449 -31.72 -10.20 2.14
CA SER A 449 -33.03 -9.89 2.75
C SER A 449 -33.97 -9.08 1.84
N GLN A 450 -33.45 -8.44 0.78
CA GLN A 450 -34.24 -7.69 -0.21
C GLN A 450 -34.61 -8.51 -1.45
N ALA A 451 -33.93 -9.63 -1.73
CA ALA A 451 -34.27 -10.52 -2.85
C ALA A 451 -35.56 -11.35 -2.61
N GLY A 452 -36.06 -11.37 -1.37
CA GLY A 452 -37.22 -12.16 -0.94
C GLY A 452 -38.50 -11.36 -0.63
N LYS A 453 -38.57 -10.06 -0.94
CA LYS A 453 -39.81 -9.28 -0.77
C LYS A 453 -40.46 -9.03 -2.14
N PRO A 454 -41.60 -9.69 -2.43
CA PRO A 454 -42.36 -9.46 -3.65
C PRO A 454 -42.96 -8.05 -3.70
#